data_AF-A0A969BMF7-F1
#
_entry.id   AF-A0A969BMF7-F1
#
_cell.length_a   1.000
_cell.length_b   1.000
_cell.length_c   1.000
_cell.angle_alpha   90.00
_cell.angle_beta   90.00
_cell.angle_gamma   90.00
#
_symmetry.space_group_name_H-M   'P 1'
#
loop_
_entity.id
_entity.type
_entity.pdbx_description
1 polymer ?
#
loop_
_entity_poly.entity_id
_entity_poly.type
_entity_poly.pdbx_seq_one_letter_code
_entity_poly.pdbx_strand_id
1 'polypeptide(L)'
;MHQPIKLSLESLQVQIDILQRVPSSILIHKGIGDLEIIKDLYRSECNVKSVNFDRLIFLPRSSTEEEHRATYVIADVSLDSYPYNGGTHNVEAFWCNLPLVTRVGDQSFARMGLSFLNIL
;
A
#
# COMPACT_ATOMS: atom_id res chain seq x y z
N MET A 1 -2.70 -4.56 7.97
CA MET A 1 -3.25 -5.24 6.77
C MET A 1 -4.26 -4.34 6.07
N HIS A 2 -4.17 -4.21 4.73
CA HIS A 2 -5.05 -3.35 3.93
C HIS A 2 -6.48 -3.90 3.84
N GLN A 3 -7.47 -3.00 3.91
CA GLN A 3 -8.90 -3.37 3.85
C GLN A 3 -9.45 -3.08 2.44
N PRO A 4 -10.33 -3.93 1.87
CA PRO A 4 -10.88 -3.74 0.53
C PRO A 4 -11.51 -2.36 0.33
N ILE A 5 -12.21 -1.85 1.35
CA ILE A 5 -12.86 -0.53 1.33
C ILE A 5 -11.87 0.63 1.15
N LYS A 6 -10.58 0.41 1.45
CA LYS A 6 -9.51 1.40 1.30
C LYS A 6 -8.80 1.31 -0.05
N LEU A 7 -9.10 0.31 -0.89
CA LEU A 7 -8.57 0.21 -2.24
C LEU A 7 -9.47 1.01 -3.19
N SER A 8 -8.96 2.14 -3.67
CA SER A 8 -9.61 2.94 -4.73
C SER A 8 -8.89 2.75 -6.06
N LEU A 9 -9.63 2.89 -7.17
CA LEU A 9 -9.04 2.87 -8.52
C LEU A 9 -7.97 3.96 -8.67
N GLU A 10 -8.22 5.15 -8.14
CA GLU A 10 -7.26 6.25 -8.15
C GLU A 10 -5.93 5.87 -7.45
N SER A 11 -6.00 5.26 -6.26
CA SER A 11 -4.78 4.83 -5.55
C SER A 11 -4.02 3.75 -6.32
N LEU A 12 -4.75 2.79 -6.89
CA LEU A 12 -4.16 1.73 -7.71
C LEU A 12 -3.45 2.31 -8.94
N GLN A 13 -4.08 3.25 -9.63
CA GLN A 13 -3.52 3.92 -10.81
C GLN A 13 -2.20 4.63 -10.48
N VAL A 14 -2.17 5.36 -9.36
CA VAL A 14 -0.96 6.05 -8.89
C VAL A 14 0.14 5.07 -8.51
N GLN A 15 -0.19 3.94 -7.89
CA GLN A 15 0.80 2.90 -7.57
C GLN A 15 1.44 2.33 -8.85
N ILE A 16 0.66 2.11 -9.92
CA ILE A 16 1.22 1.69 -11.21
C ILE A 16 2.06 2.80 -11.85
N ASP A 17 1.68 4.08 -11.73
CA ASP A 17 2.52 5.20 -12.19
C ASP A 17 3.88 5.24 -11.47
N ILE A 18 3.90 4.91 -10.17
CA ILE A 18 5.15 4.82 -9.39
C ILE A 18 6.01 3.68 -9.94
N LEU A 19 5.45 2.49 -10.18
CA LEU A 19 6.20 1.38 -10.77
C LEU A 19 6.75 1.74 -12.15
N GLN A 20 5.99 2.46 -12.97
CA GLN A 20 6.45 2.91 -14.29
C GLN A 20 7.65 3.86 -14.19
N ARG A 21 7.63 4.79 -13.23
CA ARG A 21 8.69 5.80 -13.03
C ARG A 21 9.94 5.26 -12.32
N VAL A 22 9.83 4.15 -11.60
CA VAL A 22 10.93 3.53 -10.86
C VAL A 22 11.12 2.10 -11.35
N PRO A 23 11.88 1.85 -12.44
CA PRO A 23 11.87 0.56 -13.14
C PRO A 23 12.26 -0.67 -12.32
N SER A 24 13.09 -0.51 -11.29
CA SER A 24 13.58 -1.60 -10.43
C SER A 24 12.76 -1.83 -9.16
N SER A 25 11.71 -1.04 -8.90
CA SER A 25 10.90 -1.22 -7.70
C SER A 25 9.91 -2.37 -7.83
N ILE A 26 9.42 -2.87 -6.70
CA ILE A 26 8.29 -3.80 -6.65
C ILE A 26 7.19 -3.18 -5.78
N LEU A 27 5.95 -3.61 -6.00
CA LEU A 27 4.82 -3.24 -5.16
C LEU A 27 4.37 -4.46 -4.37
N ILE A 28 4.45 -4.38 -3.05
CA ILE A 28 3.92 -5.41 -2.16
C ILE A 28 2.48 -5.05 -1.80
N HIS A 29 1.53 -5.90 -2.19
CA HIS A 29 0.14 -5.79 -1.77
C HIS A 29 -0.16 -6.82 -0.67
N LYS A 30 -0.59 -6.34 0.49
CA LYS A 30 -1.01 -7.19 1.62
C LYS A 30 -2.33 -6.71 2.21
N GLY A 31 -3.42 -7.36 1.83
CA GLY A 31 -4.76 -7.00 2.24
C GLY A 31 -5.66 -8.21 2.45
N ILE A 32 -6.86 -7.96 2.97
CA ILE A 32 -7.97 -8.91 2.89
C ILE A 32 -8.84 -8.58 1.68
N GLY A 33 -9.66 -9.52 1.24
CA GLY A 33 -10.57 -9.38 0.10
C GLY A 33 -10.47 -10.55 -0.86
N ASP A 34 -11.21 -10.47 -1.96
CA ASP A 34 -11.07 -11.41 -3.06
C ASP A 34 -9.78 -11.11 -3.83
N LEU A 35 -8.78 -11.97 -3.65
CA LEU A 35 -7.45 -11.77 -4.21
C LEU A 35 -7.45 -11.80 -5.73
N GLU A 36 -8.30 -12.61 -6.36
CA GLU A 36 -8.32 -12.71 -7.83
C GLU A 36 -8.93 -11.45 -8.44
N ILE A 37 -10.02 -10.93 -7.86
CA ILE A 37 -10.58 -9.63 -8.27
C ILE A 37 -9.53 -8.51 -8.13
N ILE A 38 -8.81 -8.47 -7.01
CA ILE A 38 -7.78 -7.45 -6.78
C ILE A 38 -6.65 -7.58 -7.82
N LYS A 39 -6.15 -8.81 -8.06
CA LYS A 39 -5.12 -9.06 -9.08
C LYS A 39 -5.58 -8.64 -10.47
N ASP A 40 -6.83 -8.90 -10.84
CA ASP A 40 -7.36 -8.54 -12.15
C ASP A 40 -7.44 -7.02 -12.34
N LEU A 41 -7.80 -6.26 -11.30
CA LEU A 41 -7.75 -4.79 -11.32
C LEU A 41 -6.32 -4.29 -11.58
N TYR A 42 -5.33 -4.80 -10.85
CA TYR A 42 -3.93 -4.43 -11.08
C TYR A 42 -3.42 -4.87 -12.45
N ARG A 43 -3.81 -6.06 -12.91
CA ARG A 43 -3.41 -6.61 -14.22
C ARG A 43 -3.95 -5.74 -15.35
N SER A 44 -5.21 -5.32 -15.26
CA SER A 44 -5.83 -4.41 -16.21
C SER A 44 -5.04 -3.09 -16.30
N GLU A 45 -4.72 -2.47 -15.17
CA GLU A 45 -3.99 -1.21 -15.16
C GLU A 45 -2.52 -1.36 -15.64
N CYS A 46 -1.86 -2.46 -15.27
CA CYS A 46 -0.52 -2.79 -15.76
C CYS A 46 -0.50 -2.90 -17.29
N ASN A 47 -1.51 -3.52 -17.90
CA ASN A 47 -1.63 -3.61 -19.37
C ASN A 47 -1.80 -2.23 -20.01
N VAL A 48 -2.62 -1.36 -19.42
CA VAL A 48 -2.82 0.02 -19.91
C VAL A 48 -1.51 0.81 -19.87
N LYS A 49 -0.73 0.68 -18.79
CA LYS A 49 0.49 1.47 -18.56
C LYS A 49 1.79 0.77 -18.99
N SER A 50 1.69 -0.42 -19.60
CA SER A 50 2.83 -1.23 -20.03
C SER A 50 3.84 -1.51 -18.90
N VAL A 51 3.33 -1.84 -17.70
CA VAL A 51 4.14 -2.22 -16.53
C VAL A 51 4.12 -3.75 -16.38
N ASN A 52 5.28 -4.36 -16.11
CA ASN A 52 5.35 -5.80 -15.88
C ASN A 52 4.61 -6.17 -14.57
N PHE A 53 3.56 -7.00 -14.71
CA PHE A 53 2.75 -7.46 -13.57
C PHE A 53 3.54 -8.28 -12.55
N ASP A 54 4.64 -8.94 -12.95
CA ASP A 54 5.48 -9.73 -12.04
C ASP A 54 6.19 -8.89 -10.97
N ARG A 55 6.16 -7.55 -11.12
CA ARG A 55 6.65 -6.61 -10.10
C ARG A 55 5.67 -6.39 -8.95
N LEU A 56 4.46 -6.97 -9.03
CA LEU A 56 3.47 -6.92 -7.97
C LEU A 56 3.50 -8.23 -7.18
N ILE A 57 3.84 -8.12 -5.90
CA ILE A 57 3.92 -9.26 -4.98
C ILE A 57 2.71 -9.23 -4.05
N PHE A 58 1.85 -10.24 -4.15
CA PHE A 58 0.66 -10.37 -3.31
C PHE A 58 0.97 -11.30 -2.15
N LEU A 59 1.05 -10.74 -0.94
CA LEU A 59 1.32 -11.51 0.26
C LEU A 59 0.03 -12.06 0.87
N PRO A 60 0.00 -13.34 1.29
CA PRO A 60 -1.14 -13.91 1.98
C PRO A 60 -1.29 -13.30 3.38
N ARG A 61 -2.37 -13.67 4.04
CA ARG A 61 -2.52 -13.40 5.47
C ARG A 61 -1.42 -14.13 6.24
N SER A 62 -0.73 -13.39 7.10
CA SER A 62 0.28 -13.94 8.02
C SER A 62 -0.38 -14.79 9.10
N SER A 63 0.30 -15.86 9.53
CA SER A 63 -0.17 -16.75 10.59
C SER A 63 0.13 -16.20 11.97
N THR A 64 1.21 -15.42 12.09
CA THR A 64 1.62 -14.75 13.34
C THR A 64 1.85 -13.25 13.14
N GLU A 65 1.96 -12.54 14.26
CA GLU A 65 2.27 -11.10 14.28
C GLU A 65 3.72 -10.81 13.88
N GLU A 66 4.65 -11.73 14.18
CA GLU A 66 6.05 -11.63 13.77
C GLU A 66 6.17 -11.72 12.24
N GLU A 67 5.51 -12.69 11.62
CA GLU A 67 5.39 -12.78 10.16
C GLU A 67 4.68 -11.55 9.58
N HIS A 68 3.71 -11.00 10.32
CA HIS A 68 3.04 -9.77 9.90
C HIS A 68 4.05 -8.62 9.80
N ARG A 69 4.81 -8.42 10.88
CA ARG A 69 5.76 -7.31 11.04
C ARG A 69 7.00 -7.44 10.17
N ALA A 70 7.43 -8.67 9.87
CA ALA A 70 8.52 -8.93 8.94
C ALA A 70 8.29 -8.29 7.55
N THR A 71 7.02 -8.10 7.15
CA THR A 71 6.68 -7.40 5.90
C THR A 71 7.14 -5.94 5.91
N TYR A 72 7.11 -5.24 7.05
CA TYR A 72 7.56 -3.84 7.13
C TYR A 72 9.09 -3.73 7.08
N VAL A 73 9.81 -4.77 7.53
CA VAL A 73 11.28 -4.80 7.56
C VAL A 73 11.89 -4.97 6.15
N ILE A 74 11.20 -5.65 5.25
CA ILE A 74 11.66 -5.90 3.88
C ILE A 74 11.24 -4.81 2.88
N ALA A 75 10.46 -3.82 3.33
CA ALA A 75 9.99 -2.73 2.49
C ALA A 75 10.91 -1.51 2.63
N ASP A 76 11.05 -0.74 1.55
CA ASP A 76 11.82 0.51 1.58
C ASP A 76 10.94 1.73 1.91
N VAL A 77 9.66 1.68 1.54
CA VAL A 77 8.68 2.75 1.76
C VAL A 77 7.27 2.19 1.86
N SER A 78 6.45 2.76 2.74
CA SER A 78 5.02 2.49 2.84
C SER A 78 4.22 3.56 2.10
N LEU A 79 3.28 3.14 1.25
CA LEU A 79 2.33 4.03 0.59
C LEU A 79 1.00 3.98 1.34
N ASP A 80 0.58 5.12 1.88
CA ASP A 80 -0.68 5.23 2.60
C ASP A 80 -1.88 5.14 1.65
N SER A 81 -3.02 4.67 2.17
CA SER A 81 -4.26 4.58 1.41
C SER A 81 -4.99 5.93 1.33
N TYR A 82 -5.70 6.17 0.23
CA TYR A 82 -6.53 7.36 0.02
C TYR A 82 -7.85 6.97 -0.67
N PRO A 83 -9.01 7.57 -0.32
CA PRO A 83 -9.24 8.73 0.56
C PRO A 83 -9.29 8.43 2.05
N TYR A 84 -9.14 7.17 2.44
CA TYR A 84 -9.15 6.75 3.84
C TYR A 84 -7.75 6.26 4.22
N ASN A 85 -6.99 7.08 4.97
CA ASN A 85 -5.64 6.75 5.42
C ASN A 85 -5.59 5.54 6.37
N GLY A 86 -4.37 5.05 6.54
CA GLY A 86 -4.00 4.08 7.54
C GLY A 86 -4.09 4.60 8.96
N GLY A 87 -4.50 3.68 9.85
CA GLY A 87 -4.40 3.85 11.30
C GLY A 87 -3.26 2.96 11.81
N THR A 88 -3.61 1.82 12.40
CA THR A 88 -2.67 0.89 13.04
C THR A 88 -1.49 0.48 12.14
N HIS A 89 -1.71 0.17 10.87
CA HIS A 89 -0.60 -0.26 9.98
C HIS A 89 0.41 0.86 9.69
N ASN A 90 0.00 2.14 9.74
CA ASN A 90 0.94 3.25 9.62
C ASN A 90 1.80 3.36 10.89
N VAL A 91 1.19 3.18 12.07
CA VAL A 91 1.92 3.13 13.35
C VAL A 91 2.91 1.97 13.38
N GLU A 92 2.51 0.79 12.89
CA GLU A 92 3.41 -0.36 12.76
C GLU A 92 4.58 -0.10 11.80
N ALA A 93 4.33 0.55 10.66
CA ALA A 93 5.39 0.97 9.76
C ALA A 93 6.42 1.86 10.48
N PHE A 94 5.96 2.85 11.25
CA PHE A 94 6.85 3.71 12.04
C PHE A 94 7.62 2.93 13.11
N TRP A 95 6.99 2.00 13.84
CA TRP A 95 7.69 1.14 14.80
C TRP A 95 8.78 0.28 14.16
N CYS A 96 8.64 -0.03 12.87
CA CYS A 96 9.64 -0.74 12.08
C CYS A 96 10.61 0.20 11.34
N ASN A 97 10.60 1.51 11.62
CA ASN A 97 11.39 2.54 10.95
C ASN A 97 11.18 2.62 9.42
N LEU A 98 10.00 2.22 8.94
CA LEU A 98 9.63 2.27 7.53
C LEU A 98 9.08 3.66 7.19
N PRO A 99 9.69 4.42 6.25
CA PRO A 99 9.17 5.71 5.83
C PRO A 99 7.75 5.60 5.26
N LEU A 100 6.88 6.56 5.59
CA LEU A 100 5.50 6.61 5.12
C LEU A 100 5.30 7.79 4.16
N VAL A 101 4.72 7.53 2.99
CA VAL A 101 4.20 8.57 2.08
C VAL A 101 2.68 8.57 2.17
N THR A 102 2.09 9.71 2.51
CA THR A 102 0.64 9.86 2.66
C THR A 102 0.11 11.05 1.88
N ARG A 103 -1.14 10.93 1.40
CA ARG A 103 -1.88 12.03 0.77
C ARG A 103 -2.87 12.63 1.76
N VAL A 104 -2.74 13.93 1.96
CA VAL A 104 -3.61 14.72 2.84
C VAL A 104 -4.84 15.17 2.07
N GLY A 105 -6.03 14.82 2.58
CA GLY A 105 -7.31 15.33 2.10
C GLY A 105 -8.00 16.26 3.11
N ASP A 106 -9.22 16.68 2.79
CA ASP A 106 -10.01 17.58 3.64
C ASP A 106 -10.75 16.84 4.77
N GLN A 107 -11.07 15.56 4.55
CA GLN A 107 -11.79 14.74 5.54
C GLN A 107 -10.85 14.24 6.65
N SER A 108 -11.37 14.08 7.86
CA SER A 108 -10.59 13.59 9.01
C SER A 108 -9.87 12.25 8.74
N PHE A 109 -10.56 11.31 8.09
CA PHE A 109 -9.99 10.01 7.73
C PHE A 109 -8.92 10.09 6.63
N ALA A 110 -8.83 11.20 5.89
CA ALA A 110 -7.79 11.47 4.89
C ALA A 110 -6.59 12.26 5.47
N ARG A 111 -6.51 12.37 6.81
CA ARG A 111 -5.48 13.16 7.50
C ARG A 111 -4.76 12.40 8.62
N MET A 112 -5.11 11.15 8.87
CA MET A 112 -4.45 10.36 9.93
C MET A 112 -2.96 10.19 9.68
N GLY A 113 -2.55 9.95 8.43
CA GLY A 113 -1.13 9.85 8.07
C GLY A 113 -0.36 11.14 8.38
N LEU A 114 -0.95 12.31 8.09
CA LEU A 114 -0.36 13.61 8.42
C LEU A 114 -0.20 13.79 9.94
N SER A 115 -1.22 13.42 10.71
CA SER A 115 -1.16 13.54 12.17
C SER A 115 -0.01 12.72 12.75
N PHE A 116 0.23 11.51 12.23
CA PHE A 116 1.35 10.69 12.68
C PHE A 116 2.71 11.31 12.30
N LEU A 117 2.86 11.76 11.05
CA LEU A 117 4.11 12.37 10.57
C LEU A 117 4.52 13.67 11.29
N ASN A 118 3.57 14.36 11.92
CA ASN A 118 3.84 15.60 12.65
C ASN A 118 4.23 15.38 14.13
N ILE A 119 4.03 14.16 14.66
CA ILE A 119 4.16 13.87 16.09
C ILE A 119 5.21 12.79 16.36
N LEU A 120 5.47 11.91 15.38
CA LEU A 120 6.46 10.83 15.42
C LEU A 120 7.66 11.17 14.53
#